data_AF-A0A1C5C930-F1
#
_entry.id   AF-A0A1C5C930-F1
#
_cell.length_a   1.000
_cell.length_b   1.000
_cell.length_c   1.000
_cell.angle_alpha   90.00
_cell.angle_beta   90.00
_cell.angle_gamma   90.00
#
_symmetry.space_group_name_H-M   'P 1'
#
loop_
_entity.id
_entity.type
_entity.pdbx_description
1 polymer ?
#
loop_
_entity_poly.entity_id
_entity_poly.type
_entity_poly.pdbx_seq_one_letter_code
_entity_poly.pdbx_strand_id
1 'polypeptide(L)'
;MGDTENTTPVPDRPDDALQAALEGATAPPPPAAPDCSFCDLPQDRYPTHYEGHWVLLEPRIVVPAHTVPPRRRWIITSDGAAMNLWDAAPLPGAQCRIAHRMVCPYLPREDPPLWATALRQENEHRAQRLFNLPDDWDLPDTG
;
A
#
# COMPACT_ATOMS: atom_id res chain seq x y z
N MET A 1 -34.33 -34.82 11.35
CA MET A 1 -33.18 -34.10 11.93
C MET A 1 -32.02 -34.30 10.97
N GLY A 2 -31.50 -33.22 10.42
CA GLY A 2 -30.47 -33.27 9.39
C GLY A 2 -30.32 -31.88 8.81
N ASP A 3 -29.95 -30.94 9.68
CA ASP A 3 -29.63 -29.58 9.27
C ASP A 3 -28.35 -29.66 8.45
N THR A 4 -28.48 -29.46 7.13
CA THR A 4 -27.34 -29.23 6.25
C THR A 4 -26.76 -27.87 6.61
N GLU A 5 -25.87 -27.84 7.60
CA GLU A 5 -24.97 -26.72 7.84
C GLU A 5 -24.12 -26.53 6.58
N ASN A 6 -24.59 -25.61 5.74
CA ASN A 6 -23.88 -25.09 4.58
C ASN A 6 -22.76 -24.17 5.11
N THR A 7 -21.79 -24.77 5.81
CA THR A 7 -20.59 -24.09 6.27
C THR A 7 -19.73 -23.85 5.04
N THR A 8 -19.86 -22.66 4.46
CA THR A 8 -18.86 -22.16 3.52
C THR A 8 -17.51 -22.24 4.23
N PRO A 9 -16.49 -22.90 3.65
CA PRO A 9 -15.19 -22.96 4.31
C PRO A 9 -14.71 -21.52 4.46
N VAL A 10 -14.67 -21.04 5.70
CA VAL A 10 -13.94 -19.82 6.04
C VAL A 10 -12.54 -20.02 5.48
N PRO A 11 -12.02 -19.14 4.61
CA PRO A 11 -10.70 -19.35 4.07
C PRO A 11 -9.73 -19.34 5.25
N ASP A 12 -9.01 -20.45 5.42
CA ASP A 12 -7.92 -20.66 6.39
C ASP A 12 -6.77 -19.65 6.19
N ARG A 13 -6.85 -18.84 5.13
CA ARG A 13 -5.90 -17.80 4.75
C ARG A 13 -6.58 -16.45 4.84
N PRO A 14 -5.95 -15.49 5.53
CA PRO A 14 -6.59 -14.22 5.75
C PRO A 14 -6.54 -13.40 4.44
N ASP A 15 -7.71 -12.88 4.01
CA ASP A 15 -7.96 -12.37 2.66
C ASP A 15 -7.22 -11.05 2.37
N ASP A 16 -6.09 -11.15 1.67
CA ASP A 16 -5.26 -10.01 1.25
C ASP A 16 -6.07 -8.93 0.51
N ALA A 17 -7.04 -9.32 -0.33
CA ALA A 17 -7.86 -8.37 -1.07
C ALA A 17 -8.82 -7.61 -0.15
N LEU A 18 -9.46 -8.31 0.79
CA LEU A 18 -10.29 -7.68 1.82
C LEU A 18 -9.46 -6.72 2.68
N GLN A 19 -8.25 -7.11 3.09
CA GLN A 19 -7.41 -6.25 3.91
C GLN A 19 -6.92 -5.00 3.15
N ALA A 20 -6.63 -5.12 1.84
CA ALA A 20 -6.34 -3.97 1.00
C ALA A 20 -7.53 -3.00 0.97
N ALA A 21 -8.77 -3.51 0.86
CA ALA A 21 -9.98 -2.68 0.88
C ALA A 21 -10.18 -1.99 2.24
N LEU A 22 -10.00 -2.71 3.36
CA LEU A 22 -10.10 -2.16 4.71
C LEU A 22 -9.05 -1.09 4.99
N GLU A 23 -7.82 -1.27 4.48
CA GLU A 23 -6.77 -0.26 4.58
C GLU A 23 -6.95 0.88 3.56
N GLY A 24 -7.89 0.80 2.62
CA GLY A 24 -8.06 1.78 1.54
C GLY A 24 -6.84 1.83 0.61
N ALA A 25 -6.19 0.67 0.42
CA ALA A 25 -4.99 0.47 -0.38
C ALA A 25 -5.28 -0.32 -1.67
N THR A 26 -6.55 -0.62 -1.97
CA THR A 26 -6.94 -1.28 -3.21
C THR A 26 -6.44 -0.49 -4.42
N ALA A 27 -5.79 -1.19 -5.36
CA ALA A 27 -5.31 -0.61 -6.59
C ALA A 27 -6.25 -0.91 -7.76
N PRO A 28 -6.36 0.00 -8.74
CA PRO A 28 -6.97 -0.35 -10.01
C PRO A 28 -6.05 -1.33 -10.77
N PRO A 29 -6.63 -2.29 -11.53
CA PRO A 29 -5.84 -3.20 -12.35
C PRO A 29 -5.09 -2.41 -13.45
N PRO A 30 -3.95 -2.93 -13.94
CA PRO A 30 -3.32 -2.39 -15.15
C PRO A 30 -4.32 -2.33 -16.32
N PRO A 31 -4.31 -1.28 -17.15
CA PRO A 31 -3.25 -0.27 -17.33
C PRO A 31 -3.44 1.02 -16.52
N ALA A 32 -4.43 1.12 -15.63
CA ALA A 32 -4.69 2.35 -14.87
C ALA A 32 -3.45 2.82 -14.09
N ALA A 33 -3.27 4.12 -13.91
CA ALA A 33 -2.13 4.66 -13.17
C ALA A 33 -2.25 4.34 -11.67
N PRO A 34 -1.17 3.92 -11.00
CA PRO A 34 -1.18 3.56 -9.59
C PRO A 34 -1.00 4.77 -8.66
N ASP A 35 -1.73 5.86 -8.90
CA ASP A 35 -1.52 7.13 -8.19
C ASP A 35 -2.42 7.25 -6.96
N CYS A 36 -1.96 8.00 -5.95
CA CYS A 36 -2.79 8.31 -4.79
C CYS A 36 -3.86 9.34 -5.15
N SER A 37 -5.14 8.99 -4.98
CA SER A 37 -6.27 9.91 -5.22
C SER A 37 -6.31 11.15 -4.31
N PHE A 38 -5.38 11.28 -3.36
CA PHE A 38 -5.32 12.41 -2.44
C PHE A 38 -4.11 13.32 -2.68
N CYS A 39 -2.94 12.75 -3.01
CA CYS A 39 -1.69 13.50 -3.15
C CYS A 39 -1.00 13.34 -4.50
N ASP A 40 -1.60 12.57 -5.41
CA ASP A 40 -1.13 12.29 -6.77
C ASP A 40 0.26 11.65 -6.87
N LEU A 41 0.83 11.22 -5.74
CA LEU A 41 2.09 10.48 -5.76
C LEU A 41 1.89 9.09 -6.38
N PRO A 42 2.78 8.69 -7.31
CA PRO A 42 2.77 7.34 -7.86
C PRO A 42 3.12 6.33 -6.77
N GLN A 43 2.42 5.20 -6.74
CA GLN A 43 2.60 4.11 -5.78
C GLN A 43 3.13 2.85 -6.46
N ASP A 44 3.76 1.97 -5.68
CA ASP A 44 4.13 0.66 -6.21
C ASP A 44 2.89 -0.25 -6.17
N ARG A 45 2.49 -0.78 -7.34
CA ARG A 45 1.36 -1.71 -7.45
C ARG A 45 1.83 -3.16 -7.45
N TYR A 46 1.19 -4.00 -6.63
CA TYR A 46 1.44 -5.43 -6.57
C TYR A 46 0.13 -6.22 -6.71
N PRO A 47 0.14 -7.38 -7.38
CA PRO A 47 -0.99 -8.30 -7.36
C PRO A 47 -1.12 -8.90 -5.96
N THR A 48 -2.33 -9.21 -5.53
CA THR A 48 -2.55 -10.10 -4.38
C THR A 48 -2.60 -11.54 -4.85
N HIS A 49 -2.72 -12.51 -3.92
CA HIS A 49 -2.97 -13.90 -4.28
C HIS A 49 -4.37 -14.16 -4.87
N TYR A 50 -5.23 -13.13 -4.91
CA TYR A 50 -6.57 -13.21 -5.47
C TYR A 50 -6.58 -12.58 -6.87
N GLU A 51 -7.06 -13.34 -7.85
CA GLU A 51 -7.11 -12.88 -9.24
C GLU A 51 -7.89 -11.57 -9.37
N GLY A 52 -7.37 -10.65 -10.17
CA GLY A 52 -7.98 -9.33 -10.39
C GLY A 52 -7.84 -8.34 -9.23
N HIS A 53 -7.23 -8.73 -8.11
CA HIS A 53 -7.09 -7.88 -6.94
C HIS A 53 -5.65 -7.40 -6.78
N TRP A 54 -5.50 -6.10 -6.56
CA TRP A 54 -4.23 -5.41 -6.54
C TRP A 54 -4.17 -4.47 -5.34
N VAL A 55 -2.96 -4.20 -4.86
CA VAL A 55 -2.70 -3.28 -3.73
C VAL A 55 -1.66 -2.25 -4.12
N LEU A 56 -1.85 -1.02 -3.65
CA LEU A 56 -0.88 0.07 -3.76
C LEU A 56 -0.09 0.22 -2.46
N LEU A 57 1.23 0.18 -2.59
CA LEU A 57 2.17 0.27 -1.48
C LEU A 57 3.09 1.47 -1.66
N GLU A 58 3.54 2.02 -0.55
CA GLU A 58 4.42 3.20 -0.50
C GLU A 58 5.69 2.97 -1.31
N PRO A 59 6.03 3.77 -2.33
CA PRO A 59 7.15 3.47 -3.23
C PRO A 59 8.48 3.26 -2.52
N ARG A 60 9.16 2.13 -2.80
CA ARG A 60 10.55 1.85 -2.39
C ARG A 60 10.82 1.87 -0.87
N ILE A 61 9.78 1.92 -0.03
CA ILE A 61 9.93 1.97 1.43
C ILE A 61 9.86 0.57 2.04
N VAL A 62 10.96 0.11 2.62
CA VAL A 62 10.99 -1.14 3.36
C VAL A 62 11.25 -0.83 4.83
N VAL A 63 10.38 -1.33 5.71
CA VAL A 63 10.44 -1.07 7.15
C VAL A 63 10.52 -2.37 7.94
N PRO A 64 11.14 -2.37 9.13
CA PRO A 64 11.10 -3.54 10.00
C PRO A 64 9.66 -3.87 10.40
N ALA A 65 9.22 -5.11 10.19
CA ALA A 65 7.82 -5.48 10.38
C ALA A 65 7.35 -5.36 11.84
N HIS A 66 8.26 -5.41 12.81
CA HIS A 66 7.95 -5.23 14.24
C HIS A 66 7.65 -3.78 14.63
N THR A 67 8.00 -2.78 13.80
CA THR A 67 7.68 -1.36 14.05
C THR A 67 6.38 -0.93 13.38
N VAL A 68 5.72 -1.86 12.66
CA VAL A 68 4.49 -1.61 11.92
C VAL A 68 3.32 -2.27 12.66
N PRO A 69 2.19 -1.57 12.85
CA PRO A 69 1.02 -2.15 13.49
C PRO A 69 0.52 -3.42 12.77
N PRO A 70 -0.17 -4.31 13.49
CA PRO A 70 -0.93 -5.40 12.88
C PRO A 70 -1.81 -4.93 11.70
N ARG A 71 -2.02 -5.84 10.74
CA ARG A 71 -2.83 -5.66 9.53
C ARG A 71 -2.32 -4.63 8.52
N ARG A 72 -1.22 -3.94 8.81
CA ARG A 72 -0.57 -2.98 7.90
C ARG A 72 0.76 -3.45 7.36
N ARG A 73 1.07 -4.73 7.60
CA ARG A 73 2.35 -5.38 7.27
C ARG A 73 2.16 -6.18 5.99
N TRP A 74 2.72 -5.68 4.91
CA TRP A 74 2.65 -6.31 3.60
C TRP A 74 3.99 -6.96 3.25
N ILE A 75 3.99 -8.26 2.99
CA ILE A 75 5.15 -9.01 2.54
C ILE A 75 5.01 -9.22 1.04
N ILE A 76 6.07 -8.93 0.29
CA ILE A 76 6.14 -9.31 -1.12
C ILE A 76 6.73 -10.73 -1.16
N THR A 77 5.92 -11.68 -1.60
CA THR A 77 6.31 -13.09 -1.72
C THR A 77 7.23 -13.27 -2.92
N SER A 78 7.91 -14.42 -3.00
CA SER A 78 8.91 -14.71 -4.05
C SER A 78 8.33 -14.75 -5.47
N ASP A 79 7.03 -14.99 -5.60
CA ASP A 79 6.24 -14.92 -6.83
C ASP A 79 5.79 -13.48 -7.17
N GLY A 80 6.15 -12.49 -6.35
CA GLY A 80 5.86 -11.07 -6.57
C GLY A 80 4.49 -10.61 -6.10
N ALA A 81 3.70 -11.48 -5.46
CA ALA A 81 2.43 -11.11 -4.88
C ALA A 81 2.60 -10.39 -3.53
N ALA A 82 1.65 -9.52 -3.18
CA ALA A 82 1.57 -8.91 -1.88
C ALA A 82 0.66 -9.74 -0.96
N MET A 83 1.18 -10.06 0.23
CA MET A 83 0.47 -10.80 1.27
C MET A 83 0.49 -10.02 2.58
N ASN A 84 -0.66 -9.91 3.25
CA ASN A 84 -0.75 -9.25 4.54
C ASN A 84 -0.52 -10.26 5.67
N LEU A 85 0.23 -9.85 6.70
CA LEU A 85 0.44 -10.70 7.89
C LEU A 85 -0.72 -10.66 8.89
N TRP A 86 -1.74 -9.84 8.65
CA TRP A 86 -2.87 -9.64 9.54
C TRP A 86 -2.40 -9.41 10.98
N ASP A 87 -2.89 -10.20 11.94
CA ASP A 87 -2.53 -10.10 13.34
C ASP A 87 -1.31 -10.97 13.72
N ALA A 88 -0.79 -11.77 12.79
CA ALA A 88 0.33 -12.68 13.06
C ALA A 88 1.59 -11.90 13.48
N ALA A 89 2.31 -12.40 14.48
CA ALA A 89 3.59 -11.81 14.87
C ALA A 89 4.60 -11.95 13.71
N PRO A 90 5.38 -10.90 13.40
CA PRO A 90 6.38 -10.98 12.35
C PRO A 90 7.57 -11.81 12.84
N LEU A 91 8.22 -12.54 11.94
CA LEU A 91 9.47 -13.22 12.27
C LEU A 91 10.55 -12.21 12.68
N PRO A 92 11.49 -12.59 13.58
CA PRO A 92 12.62 -11.73 13.91
C PRO A 92 13.39 -11.29 12.66
N GLY A 93 13.64 -10.00 12.54
CA GLY A 93 14.32 -9.42 11.36
C GLY A 93 13.46 -9.30 10.10
N ALA A 94 12.19 -9.72 10.13
CA ALA A 94 11.30 -9.57 8.98
C ALA A 94 11.15 -8.10 8.58
N GLN A 95 11.14 -7.88 7.27
CA GLN A 95 10.89 -6.60 6.64
C GLN A 95 9.55 -6.62 5.93
N CYS A 96 8.84 -5.51 5.90
CA CYS A 96 7.59 -5.37 5.20
C CYS A 96 7.49 -4.05 4.44
N ARG A 97 6.54 -4.02 3.51
CA ARG A 97 6.00 -2.83 2.86
C ARG A 97 4.79 -2.33 3.65
N ILE A 98 4.34 -1.14 3.32
CA ILE A 98 3.17 -0.48 3.92
C ILE A 98 2.32 0.14 2.83
N ALA A 99 1.02 0.27 3.04
CA ALA A 99 0.17 1.07 2.15
C ALA A 99 0.55 2.55 2.22
N HIS A 100 0.55 3.25 1.08
CA HIS A 100 0.80 4.70 1.03
C HIS A 100 -0.18 5.47 1.92
N ARG A 101 -1.43 5.01 2.06
CA ARG A 101 -2.44 5.63 2.92
C ARG A 101 -1.94 5.88 4.36
N MET A 102 -1.05 5.03 4.87
CA MET A 102 -0.42 5.23 6.18
C MET A 102 0.40 6.53 6.25
N VAL A 103 1.07 6.88 5.16
CA VAL A 103 2.04 7.98 5.06
C VAL A 103 1.65 9.04 4.03
N CYS A 104 0.39 9.04 3.60
CA CYS A 104 -0.16 10.06 2.73
C CYS A 104 -0.28 11.39 3.51
N PRO A 105 0.35 12.48 3.06
CA PRO A 105 0.39 13.74 3.82
C PRO A 105 -1.00 14.36 4.01
N TYR A 106 -1.94 14.15 3.08
CA TYR A 106 -3.26 14.79 3.08
C TYR A 106 -4.37 13.97 3.74
N LEU A 107 -4.03 12.81 4.33
CA LEU A 107 -4.98 12.00 5.10
C LEU A 107 -4.73 12.13 6.60
N PRO A 108 -5.77 12.36 7.41
CA PRO A 108 -5.63 12.46 8.87
C PRO A 108 -5.22 11.11 9.47
N ARG A 109 -4.47 11.15 10.57
CA ARG A 109 -4.10 9.96 11.34
C ARG A 109 -3.98 10.24 12.83
N GLU A 110 -4.42 9.26 13.61
CA GLU A 110 -4.19 9.18 15.05
C GLU A 110 -2.84 8.50 15.29
N ASP A 111 -1.94 9.21 15.96
CA ASP A 111 -0.66 8.76 16.53
C ASP A 111 0.22 7.83 15.65
N PRO A 112 0.78 8.34 14.55
CA PRO A 112 1.77 7.60 13.78
C PRO A 112 3.09 7.41 14.57
N PRO A 113 3.77 6.26 14.43
CA PRO A 113 5.15 6.12 14.92
C PRO A 113 6.07 7.15 14.24
N LEU A 114 7.13 7.58 14.92
CA LEU A 114 7.99 8.69 14.48
C LEU A 114 8.51 8.56 13.04
N TRP A 115 8.88 7.34 12.62
CA TRP A 115 9.34 7.09 11.24
C TRP A 115 8.24 7.38 10.21
N ALA A 116 6.98 7.11 10.53
CA ALA A 116 5.85 7.37 9.63
C ALA A 116 5.55 8.88 9.54
N THR A 117 5.78 9.63 10.61
CA THR A 117 5.72 11.10 10.61
C THR A 117 6.77 11.70 9.69
N ALA A 118 8.03 11.24 9.78
CA ALA A 118 9.10 11.71 8.90
C ALA A 118 8.81 11.38 7.42
N LEU A 119 8.28 10.18 7.15
CA LEU A 119 7.93 9.78 5.79
C LEU A 119 6.75 10.59 5.21
N ARG A 120 5.79 11.00 6.05
CA ARG A 120 4.73 11.93 5.65
C ARG A 120 5.27 13.29 5.21
N GLN A 121 6.24 13.83 5.94
CA GLN A 121 6.88 15.11 5.58
C GLN A 121 7.61 15.00 4.24
N GLU A 122 8.36 13.91 4.01
CA GLU A 122 8.99 13.70 2.69
C GLU A 122 7.94 13.57 1.58
N ASN A 123 6.85 12.84 1.82
CA ASN A 123 5.78 12.72 0.84
C ASN A 123 5.08 14.06 0.57
N GLU A 124 4.92 14.91 1.56
CA GLU A 124 4.45 16.29 1.36
C GLU A 124 5.39 17.08 0.45
N HIS A 125 6.70 17.02 0.71
CA HIS A 125 7.69 17.66 -0.16
C HIS A 125 7.66 17.10 -1.59
N ARG A 126 7.45 15.78 -1.76
CA ARG A 126 7.32 15.14 -3.08
C ARG A 126 6.07 15.60 -3.81
N ALA A 127 4.93 15.66 -3.11
CA ALA A 127 3.67 16.12 -3.68
C ALA A 127 3.76 17.61 -4.09
N GLN A 128 4.39 18.44 -3.25
CA GLN A 128 4.66 19.86 -3.58
C GLN A 128 5.56 19.98 -4.82
N ARG A 129 6.58 19.13 -4.97
CA ARG A 129 7.42 19.13 -6.18
C ARG A 129 6.65 18.75 -7.43
N LEU A 130 5.69 17.82 -7.35
CA LEU A 130 4.81 17.48 -8.48
C LEU A 130 3.90 18.65 -8.85
N PHE A 131 3.32 19.34 -7.86
CA PHE A 131 2.47 20.51 -8.10
C PHE A 131 3.25 21.69 -8.69
N ASN A 132 4.51 21.88 -8.26
CA ASN A 132 5.38 22.96 -8.72
C ASN A 132 6.21 22.59 -9.97
N LEU A 133 5.84 21.53 -10.71
CA LEU A 133 6.47 21.25 -12.00
C LEU A 133 6.18 22.45 -12.93
N PRO A 134 7.21 23.04 -13.57
CA PRO A 134 6.97 24.06 -14.59
C PRO A 134 6.14 23.44 -15.72
N ASP A 135 5.07 24.13 -16.14
CA ASP A 135 4.05 23.62 -17.06
C ASP A 135 4.57 23.26 -18.46
N ASP A 136 5.77 23.69 -18.84
CA ASP A 136 6.30 23.40 -20.16
C ASP A 136 7.82 23.28 -20.08
N TRP A 137 8.34 22.15 -20.56
CA TRP A 137 9.68 22.17 -21.12
C TRP A 137 9.59 22.99 -22.40
N ASP A 138 9.83 24.30 -22.29
CA ASP A 138 10.30 25.16 -23.38
C ASP A 138 11.62 24.53 -23.90
N LEU A 139 11.50 23.48 -24.71
CA LEU A 139 12.59 22.97 -25.51
C LEU A 139 12.87 24.08 -26.54
N PRO A 140 14.04 24.74 -26.49
CA PRO A 140 14.36 25.74 -27.50
C PRO A 140 14.34 25.04 -28.85
N ASP A 141 13.50 25.54 -29.75
CA ASP A 141 13.40 25.12 -31.14
C ASP A 141 14.77 25.31 -31.79
N THR A 142 15.56 24.24 -31.90
CA THR A 142 16.81 24.26 -32.65
C THR A 142 16.45 24.27 -34.13
N GLY A 143 16.28 25.48 -34.66
CA GLY A 143 16.23 25.78 -36.09
C GLY A 143 17.57 25.58 -36.80
#